data_AF-A0A818Z9M4-F1
#
_entry.id   AF-A0A818Z9M4-F1
#
_cell.length_a   1.000
_cell.length_b   1.000
_cell.length_c   1.000
_cell.angle_alpha   90.00
_cell.angle_beta   90.00
_cell.angle_gamma   90.00
#
_symmetry.space_group_name_H-M   'P 1'
#
loop_
_entity.id
_entity.type
_entity.pdbx_description
1 polymer ?
#
loop_
_entity_poly.entity_id
_entity_poly.type
_entity_poly.pdbx_seq_one_letter_code
_entity_poly.pdbx_strand_id
1 'polypeptide(L)'
;MDTIVEVHSVTRTTQKQTNKKSHEKIDMNRIDYITNIFTEVKSQLHARLVTSVLDIVKKNDKFRRITNRCFEHISIMALCMDSNISEHTHLFDELHEQLSSKFKSIVIRLQNTEQYSSIHNMLKATNIELNKFYPEKDNENKNIYFQLSKFITNYNQLKENEKRSLIFIIPEFESINITIFENFINLLSLQIKSISISFVLGLSGGDHSLQRVASSRIASKLSIDTIYDSSARKYYEYIIKSLFLSENNNHNQFTITAEQLQFIDNGYFETFSLAWLEHALKFIAFSETNSQQTNQLNICLFNAIYVSCNQLPNYPLGRYRSSFYASYLSNTPIFNELTLSINSSTVHQLHTCLNSFIEHKCNGNNLCMKYCQLAKKIFIEQQQSIVDDTQSLSNTLRSVGDRKLNRYREQVFLWFKQICEIFILPIINTSTKINNNLLHERLIPMTRGIFIRELIDTQHWTREQTPDLALLYRIYSESGTKIPLSDWFDSFAVLLEGQEIIVNDKDKSIL
;
A
#
# COMPACT_ATOMS: atom_id res chain seq x y z
N MET A 1 32.67 -51.29 15.69
CA MET A 1 31.71 -51.64 16.77
C MET A 1 31.05 -50.34 17.14
N ASP A 2 30.04 -49.95 16.36
CA ASP A 2 29.41 -48.63 16.45
C ASP A 2 28.12 -48.79 17.24
N THR A 3 28.10 -48.24 18.45
CA THR A 3 26.93 -48.22 19.32
C THR A 3 26.19 -46.91 19.07
N ILE A 4 25.10 -47.02 18.31
CA ILE A 4 24.12 -45.95 18.12
C ILE A 4 23.25 -45.91 19.38
N VAL A 5 23.27 -44.78 20.09
CA VAL A 5 22.38 -44.50 21.23
C VAL A 5 21.13 -43.82 20.69
N GLU A 6 20.01 -44.55 20.66
CA GLU A 6 18.69 -43.97 20.37
C GLU A 6 18.14 -43.27 21.62
N VAL A 7 17.90 -41.96 21.51
CA VAL A 7 17.20 -41.16 22.53
C VAL A 7 15.73 -41.06 22.12
N HIS A 8 14.86 -41.78 22.81
CA HIS A 8 13.41 -41.61 22.66
C HIS A 8 12.91 -40.41 23.48
N SER A 9 12.38 -39.40 22.80
CA SER A 9 11.67 -38.30 23.44
C SER A 9 10.24 -38.73 23.81
N VAL A 10 9.96 -38.79 25.12
CA VAL A 10 8.62 -39.01 25.67
C VAL A 10 7.82 -37.70 25.58
N THR A 11 6.97 -37.56 24.56
CA THR A 11 5.94 -36.51 24.52
C THR A 11 4.70 -36.94 25.29
N ARG A 12 4.52 -36.38 26.50
CA ARG A 12 3.24 -36.41 27.23
C ARG A 12 2.25 -35.44 26.59
N THR A 13 1.26 -35.97 25.89
CA THR A 13 0.07 -35.24 25.45
C THR A 13 -0.93 -35.12 26.61
N THR A 14 -1.16 -33.89 27.09
CA THR A 14 -2.36 -33.59 27.89
C THR A 14 -3.30 -32.76 27.03
N GLN A 15 -4.44 -33.36 26.68
CA GLN A 15 -5.53 -32.74 25.95
C GLN A 15 -6.26 -31.73 26.84
N LYS A 16 -6.21 -30.45 26.45
CA LYS A 16 -7.23 -29.44 26.76
C LYS A 16 -7.29 -28.46 25.59
N GLN A 17 -8.02 -28.83 24.53
CA GLN A 17 -8.35 -27.95 23.40
C GLN A 17 -9.82 -28.13 23.04
N THR A 18 -10.69 -27.25 23.52
CA THR A 18 -12.07 -27.15 23.00
C THR A 18 -12.57 -25.74 22.70
N ASN A 19 -11.84 -24.65 23.01
CA ASN A 19 -12.33 -23.28 22.77
C ASN A 19 -11.48 -22.40 21.82
N LYS A 20 -10.49 -22.95 21.09
CA LYS A 20 -9.60 -22.13 20.24
C LYS A 20 -10.12 -21.87 18.81
N LYS A 21 -11.08 -22.66 18.31
CA LYS A 21 -11.50 -22.65 16.89
C LYS A 21 -12.42 -21.49 16.46
N SER A 22 -13.06 -20.79 17.38
CA SER A 22 -13.98 -19.68 17.03
C SER A 22 -13.27 -18.33 16.85
N HIS A 23 -12.12 -18.11 17.51
CA HIS A 23 -11.39 -16.84 17.44
C HIS A 23 -10.48 -16.71 16.21
N GLU A 24 -9.86 -17.80 15.73
CA GLU A 24 -9.10 -17.81 14.48
C GLU A 24 -9.95 -17.40 13.26
N LYS A 25 -11.28 -17.62 13.31
CA LYS A 25 -12.21 -17.21 12.24
C LYS A 25 -12.48 -15.70 12.16
N ILE A 26 -12.31 -14.95 13.25
CA ILE A 26 -12.61 -13.51 13.26
C ILE A 26 -11.40 -12.70 12.75
N ASP A 27 -10.18 -13.14 13.06
CA ASP A 27 -8.95 -12.44 12.69
C ASP A 27 -8.63 -12.55 11.19
N MET A 28 -8.94 -13.69 10.56
CA MET A 28 -8.81 -13.86 9.10
C MET A 28 -9.67 -12.85 8.32
N ASN A 29 -10.84 -12.47 8.85
CA ASN A 29 -11.76 -11.60 8.14
C ASN A 29 -11.23 -10.19 7.90
N ARG A 30 -10.37 -9.63 8.77
CA ARG A 30 -9.83 -8.26 8.59
C ARG A 30 -8.71 -8.20 7.56
N ILE A 31 -7.79 -9.16 7.60
CA ILE A 31 -6.68 -9.25 6.64
C ILE A 31 -7.23 -9.54 5.24
N ASP A 32 -8.20 -10.45 5.14
CA ASP A 32 -8.88 -10.76 3.87
C ASP A 32 -9.65 -9.53 3.37
N TYR A 33 -10.31 -8.80 4.26
CA TYR A 33 -11.00 -7.55 3.91
C TYR A 33 -10.05 -6.49 3.33
N ILE A 34 -8.90 -6.26 3.97
CA ILE A 34 -7.87 -5.34 3.44
C ILE A 34 -7.41 -5.83 2.06
N THR A 35 -7.07 -7.11 1.93
CA THR A 35 -6.63 -7.69 0.65
C THR A 35 -7.67 -7.52 -0.46
N ASN A 36 -8.95 -7.70 -0.13
CA ASN A 36 -10.06 -7.56 -1.07
C ASN A 36 -10.20 -6.11 -1.54
N ILE A 37 -10.10 -5.11 -0.65
CA ILE A 37 -10.11 -3.70 -1.05
C ILE A 37 -8.95 -3.39 -1.99
N PHE A 38 -7.74 -3.84 -1.66
CA PHE A 38 -6.58 -3.61 -2.52
C PHE A 38 -6.78 -4.23 -3.90
N THR A 39 -7.29 -5.45 -3.95
CA THR A 39 -7.57 -6.16 -5.21
C THR A 39 -8.66 -5.44 -6.01
N GLU A 40 -9.73 -4.99 -5.35
CA GLU A 40 -10.81 -4.22 -5.98
C GLU A 40 -10.30 -2.89 -6.55
N VAL A 41 -9.59 -2.09 -5.75
CA VAL A 41 -9.04 -0.79 -6.21
C VAL A 41 -8.05 -0.99 -7.36
N LYS A 42 -7.15 -1.98 -7.25
CA LYS A 42 -6.20 -2.32 -8.33
C LYS A 42 -6.94 -2.71 -9.60
N SER A 43 -7.91 -3.62 -9.53
CA SER A 43 -8.68 -4.07 -10.69
C SER A 43 -9.48 -2.94 -11.35
N GLN A 44 -10.10 -2.04 -10.57
CA GLN A 44 -10.84 -0.89 -11.12
C GLN A 44 -9.93 0.07 -11.89
N LEU A 45 -8.72 0.31 -11.40
CA LEU A 45 -7.76 1.21 -12.04
C LEU A 45 -7.10 0.56 -13.25
N HIS A 46 -6.72 -0.71 -13.15
CA HIS A 46 -6.24 -1.50 -14.29
C HIS A 46 -7.29 -1.56 -15.41
N ALA A 47 -8.56 -1.79 -15.09
CA ALA A 47 -9.64 -1.83 -16.07
C ALA A 47 -9.74 -0.52 -16.88
N ARG A 48 -9.49 0.65 -16.27
CA ARG A 48 -9.46 1.95 -16.97
C ARG A 48 -8.28 2.06 -17.92
N LEU A 49 -7.09 1.67 -17.48
CA LEU A 49 -5.89 1.66 -18.32
C LEU A 49 -6.03 0.70 -19.49
N VAL A 50 -6.46 -0.53 -19.21
CA VAL A 50 -6.75 -1.57 -20.20
C VAL A 50 -7.74 -1.03 -21.22
N THR A 51 -8.88 -0.48 -20.78
CA THR A 51 -9.89 0.09 -21.70
C THR A 51 -9.29 1.19 -22.58
N SER A 52 -8.46 2.07 -22.02
CA SER A 52 -7.81 3.15 -22.78
C SER A 52 -6.86 2.60 -23.87
N VAL A 53 -6.07 1.57 -23.54
CA VAL A 53 -5.22 0.87 -24.52
C VAL A 53 -6.07 0.23 -25.62
N LEU A 54 -7.13 -0.50 -25.25
CA LEU A 54 -8.00 -1.17 -26.20
C LEU A 54 -8.69 -0.16 -27.14
N ASP A 55 -9.09 1.00 -26.63
CA ASP A 55 -9.70 2.07 -27.44
C ASP A 55 -8.72 2.67 -28.44
N ILE A 56 -7.45 2.88 -28.06
CA ILE A 56 -6.40 3.34 -28.96
C ILE A 56 -6.09 2.29 -30.04
N VAL A 57 -5.95 1.01 -29.66
CA VAL A 57 -5.78 -0.09 -30.62
C VAL A 57 -6.94 -0.13 -31.62
N LYS A 58 -8.18 -0.03 -31.13
CA LYS A 58 -9.39 -0.02 -31.98
C LYS A 58 -9.42 1.18 -32.92
N LYS A 59 -9.02 2.36 -32.43
CA LYS A 59 -8.92 3.59 -33.25
C LYS A 59 -7.90 3.41 -34.35
N ASN A 60 -6.73 2.87 -34.04
CA ASN A 60 -5.64 2.65 -34.99
C ASN A 60 -6.00 1.60 -36.04
N ASP A 61 -6.64 0.50 -35.63
CA ASP A 61 -7.15 -0.51 -36.55
C ASP A 61 -8.22 0.06 -37.51
N LYS A 62 -9.17 0.86 -36.98
CA LYS A 62 -10.20 1.51 -37.82
C LYS A 62 -9.57 2.47 -38.82
N PHE A 63 -8.64 3.32 -38.35
CA PHE A 63 -8.02 4.34 -39.18
C PHE A 63 -7.12 3.72 -40.27
N ARG A 64 -6.44 2.60 -39.97
CA ARG A 64 -5.68 1.83 -40.96
C ARG A 64 -6.55 1.27 -42.08
N ARG A 65 -7.74 0.70 -41.75
CA ARG A 65 -8.70 0.19 -42.75
C ARG A 65 -9.24 1.28 -43.68
N ILE A 66 -9.39 2.49 -43.17
CA ILE A 66 -9.91 3.62 -43.96
C ILE A 66 -8.83 4.13 -44.92
N THR A 67 -7.61 4.30 -44.42
CA THR A 67 -6.53 4.93 -45.19
C THR A 67 -5.84 3.98 -46.15
N ASN A 68 -5.93 2.66 -45.92
CA ASN A 68 -5.48 1.52 -46.74
C ASN A 68 -4.04 1.54 -47.29
N ARG A 69 -3.29 2.65 -47.29
CA ARG A 69 -1.99 2.80 -47.98
C ARG A 69 -1.02 3.85 -47.42
N CYS A 70 -1.39 4.66 -46.41
CA CYS A 70 -0.57 5.80 -45.98
C CYS A 70 0.05 5.69 -44.57
N PHE A 71 -0.03 4.53 -43.91
CA PHE A 71 0.64 4.37 -42.61
C PHE A 71 2.11 4.05 -42.77
N GLU A 72 2.93 5.08 -42.62
CA GLU A 72 4.38 4.95 -42.51
C GLU A 72 4.85 4.91 -41.03
N HIS A 73 3.93 5.11 -40.08
CA HIS A 73 4.24 5.21 -38.66
C HIS A 73 3.82 3.98 -37.85
N ILE A 74 4.72 3.48 -37.01
CA ILE A 74 4.46 2.45 -35.99
C ILE A 74 3.77 3.11 -34.80
N SER A 75 2.62 2.59 -34.41
CA SER A 75 1.91 3.09 -33.23
C SER A 75 2.59 2.59 -31.95
N ILE A 76 2.86 3.51 -31.02
CA ILE A 76 3.36 3.23 -29.69
C ILE A 76 2.37 3.77 -28.68
N MET A 77 1.90 2.90 -27.79
CA MET A 77 1.14 3.24 -26.60
C MET A 77 2.12 3.24 -25.42
N ALA A 78 2.50 4.44 -24.98
CA ALA A 78 3.42 4.64 -23.88
C ALA A 78 2.62 4.71 -22.57
N LEU A 79 2.65 3.64 -21.77
CA LEU A 79 2.05 3.56 -20.45
C LEU A 79 3.02 4.16 -19.43
N CYS A 80 2.79 5.42 -19.07
CA CYS A 80 3.54 6.09 -18.01
C CYS A 80 2.98 5.65 -16.66
N MET A 81 3.69 4.73 -16.01
CA MET A 81 3.35 4.13 -14.72
C MET A 81 4.37 4.57 -13.66
N ASP A 82 4.02 4.42 -12.39
CA ASP A 82 4.97 4.67 -11.30
C ASP A 82 6.03 3.57 -11.20
N SER A 83 7.15 3.85 -10.52
CA SER A 83 8.36 3.03 -10.46
C SER A 83 8.21 1.62 -9.87
N ASN A 84 7.05 1.26 -9.34
CA ASN A 84 6.80 -0.06 -8.75
C ASN A 84 6.43 -1.12 -9.79
N ILE A 85 7.45 -1.53 -10.55
CA ILE A 85 7.40 -2.52 -11.64
C ILE A 85 6.72 -3.83 -11.24
N SER A 86 6.98 -4.35 -10.03
CA SER A 86 6.46 -5.65 -9.60
C SER A 86 4.93 -5.72 -9.57
N GLU A 87 4.28 -4.59 -9.25
CA GLU A 87 2.82 -4.48 -9.15
C GLU A 87 2.13 -4.45 -10.53
N HIS A 88 2.88 -4.07 -11.59
CA HIS A 88 2.36 -3.95 -12.95
C HIS A 88 2.38 -5.27 -13.73
N THR A 89 3.01 -6.32 -13.21
CA THR A 89 3.07 -7.64 -13.88
C THR A 89 1.67 -8.16 -14.23
N HIS A 90 0.74 -8.09 -13.28
CA HIS A 90 -0.66 -8.46 -13.46
C HIS A 90 -1.40 -7.57 -14.46
N LEU A 91 -1.12 -6.27 -14.50
CA LEU A 91 -1.68 -5.37 -15.51
C LEU A 91 -1.30 -5.82 -16.93
N PHE A 92 -0.04 -6.18 -17.14
CA PHE A 92 0.42 -6.65 -18.45
C PHE A 92 -0.08 -8.06 -18.80
N ASP A 93 -0.33 -8.91 -17.81
CA ASP A 93 -1.00 -10.21 -18.01
C ASP A 93 -2.43 -9.97 -18.51
N GLU A 94 -3.18 -9.11 -17.83
CA GLU A 94 -4.56 -8.76 -18.18
C GLU A 94 -4.61 -8.07 -19.55
N LEU A 95 -3.71 -7.13 -19.84
CA LEU A 95 -3.58 -6.52 -21.16
C LEU A 95 -3.32 -7.56 -22.24
N HIS A 96 -2.41 -8.50 -22.00
CA HIS A 96 -2.10 -9.56 -22.95
C HIS A 96 -3.34 -10.43 -23.25
N GLU A 97 -4.07 -10.85 -22.21
CA GLU A 97 -5.30 -11.64 -22.35
C GLU A 97 -6.41 -10.87 -23.07
N GLN A 98 -6.64 -9.61 -22.69
CA GLN A 98 -7.69 -8.77 -23.27
C GLN A 98 -7.40 -8.41 -24.74
N LEU A 99 -6.14 -8.13 -25.08
CA LEU A 99 -5.74 -7.87 -26.47
C LEU A 99 -5.84 -9.13 -27.34
N SER A 100 -5.46 -10.29 -26.80
CA SER A 100 -5.53 -11.57 -27.51
C SER A 100 -6.98 -12.05 -27.73
N SER A 101 -7.88 -11.77 -26.78
CA SER A 101 -9.28 -12.22 -26.83
C SER A 101 -10.18 -11.28 -27.63
N LYS A 102 -10.04 -9.94 -27.46
CA LYS A 102 -10.93 -8.96 -28.10
C LYS A 102 -10.51 -8.58 -29.51
N PHE A 103 -9.23 -8.66 -29.82
CA PHE A 103 -8.70 -8.28 -31.13
C PHE A 103 -8.16 -9.51 -31.86
N LYS A 104 -8.35 -9.53 -33.17
CA LYS A 104 -7.69 -10.51 -34.04
C LYS A 104 -6.23 -10.11 -34.21
N SER A 105 -5.47 -10.23 -33.13
CA SER A 105 -4.08 -9.80 -33.02
C SER A 105 -3.18 -10.96 -32.60
N ILE A 106 -1.89 -10.84 -32.90
CA ILE A 106 -0.82 -11.67 -32.36
C ILE A 106 -0.12 -10.78 -31.35
N VAL A 107 -0.28 -11.11 -30.07
CA VAL A 107 0.32 -10.35 -28.98
C VAL A 107 1.62 -11.05 -28.60
N ILE A 108 2.73 -10.30 -28.63
CA ILE A 108 4.06 -10.77 -28.28
C ILE A 108 4.51 -10.02 -27.03
N ARG A 109 4.85 -10.75 -25.98
CA ARG A 109 5.34 -10.16 -24.75
C ARG A 109 6.85 -10.34 -24.63
N LEU A 110 7.56 -9.23 -24.41
CA LEU A 110 9.02 -9.19 -24.23
C LEU A 110 9.34 -8.82 -22.78
N GLN A 111 9.41 -9.83 -21.90
CA GLN A 111 9.45 -9.68 -20.45
C GLN A 111 10.85 -9.70 -19.81
N ASN A 112 11.89 -10.16 -20.51
CA ASN A 112 13.22 -10.31 -19.91
C ASN A 112 14.24 -9.41 -20.62
N THR A 113 14.32 -8.18 -20.16
CA THR A 113 15.07 -7.10 -20.80
C THR A 113 16.57 -7.25 -20.69
N GLU A 114 17.06 -7.88 -19.60
CA GLU A 114 18.47 -8.24 -19.44
C GLU A 114 18.96 -9.19 -20.53
N GLN A 115 18.06 -9.98 -21.12
CA GLN A 115 18.39 -10.88 -22.24
C GLN A 115 18.50 -10.13 -23.58
N TYR A 116 18.00 -8.90 -23.70
CA TYR A 116 18.04 -8.12 -24.94
C TYR A 116 19.33 -7.31 -25.10
N SER A 117 20.46 -7.89 -24.73
CA SER A 117 21.81 -7.30 -24.89
C SER A 117 22.23 -7.13 -26.36
N SER A 118 21.51 -7.75 -27.30
CA SER A 118 21.70 -7.58 -28.74
C SER A 118 20.37 -7.62 -29.50
N ILE A 119 20.34 -7.03 -30.69
CA ILE A 119 19.17 -7.12 -31.60
C ILE A 119 18.84 -8.57 -31.97
N HIS A 120 19.86 -9.42 -32.04
CA HIS A 120 19.70 -10.84 -32.32
C HIS A 120 18.86 -11.53 -31.23
N ASN A 121 19.12 -11.23 -29.96
CA ASN A 121 18.36 -11.82 -28.84
C ASN A 121 16.91 -11.31 -28.81
N MET A 122 16.69 -10.03 -29.11
CA MET A 122 15.34 -9.46 -29.19
C MET A 122 14.53 -10.10 -30.33
N LEU A 123 15.16 -10.32 -31.49
CA LEU A 123 14.56 -11.06 -32.61
C LEU A 123 14.31 -12.53 -32.26
N LYS A 124 15.25 -13.19 -31.57
CA LYS A 124 15.10 -14.57 -31.11
C LYS A 124 13.89 -14.72 -30.17
N ALA A 125 13.76 -13.83 -29.19
CA ALA A 125 12.62 -13.82 -28.27
C ALA A 125 11.30 -13.58 -29.02
N THR A 126 11.29 -12.63 -29.97
CA THR A 126 10.14 -12.38 -30.84
C THR A 126 9.75 -13.65 -31.62
N ASN A 127 10.71 -14.37 -32.19
CA ASN A 127 10.44 -15.59 -32.93
C ASN A 127 9.94 -16.74 -32.03
N ILE A 128 10.46 -16.87 -30.81
CA ILE A 128 9.98 -17.87 -29.85
C ILE A 128 8.48 -17.64 -29.56
N GLU A 129 8.08 -16.38 -29.35
CA GLU A 129 6.67 -16.04 -29.15
C GLU A 129 5.83 -16.25 -30.41
N LEU A 130 6.33 -15.84 -31.59
CA LEU A 130 5.65 -16.08 -32.87
C LEU A 130 5.40 -17.57 -33.15
N ASN A 131 6.38 -18.42 -32.83
CA ASN A 131 6.29 -19.86 -33.03
C ASN A 131 5.18 -20.52 -32.20
N LYS A 132 4.72 -19.91 -31.10
CA LYS A 132 3.55 -20.39 -30.35
C LYS A 132 2.27 -20.30 -31.17
N PHE A 133 2.16 -19.32 -32.06
CA PHE A 133 1.00 -19.11 -32.93
C PHE A 133 1.13 -19.85 -34.27
N TYR A 134 2.36 -19.99 -34.76
CA TYR A 134 2.68 -20.67 -36.02
C TYR A 134 3.79 -21.69 -35.79
N PRO A 135 3.50 -22.83 -35.13
CA PRO A 135 4.50 -23.85 -34.89
C PRO A 135 5.02 -24.39 -36.22
N GLU A 136 6.31 -24.19 -36.49
CA GLU A 136 6.96 -24.83 -37.63
C GLU A 136 7.10 -26.32 -37.34
N LYS A 137 6.69 -27.17 -38.30
CA LYS A 137 6.82 -28.62 -38.18
C LYS A 137 8.27 -29.11 -38.36
N ASP A 138 9.16 -28.26 -38.84
CA ASP A 138 10.54 -28.62 -39.16
C ASP A 138 11.52 -28.00 -38.13
N ASN A 139 12.01 -28.85 -37.22
CA ASN A 139 12.81 -28.53 -36.03
C ASN A 139 14.28 -28.11 -36.29
N GLU A 140 14.66 -27.78 -37.52
CA GLU A 140 16.07 -27.50 -37.80
C GLU A 140 16.43 -26.03 -37.54
N ASN A 141 17.54 -25.82 -36.83
CA ASN A 141 18.22 -24.58 -36.44
C ASN A 141 18.43 -23.59 -37.60
N LYS A 142 17.37 -23.09 -38.21
CA LYS A 142 17.42 -22.09 -39.27
C LYS A 142 17.68 -20.72 -38.67
N ASN A 143 18.45 -19.93 -39.43
CA ASN A 143 18.87 -18.58 -39.08
C ASN A 143 17.67 -17.69 -38.66
N ILE A 144 17.75 -17.05 -37.49
CA ILE A 144 16.69 -16.23 -36.87
C ILE A 144 16.14 -15.15 -37.81
N TYR A 145 16.99 -14.55 -38.65
CA TYR A 145 16.56 -13.57 -39.67
C TYR A 145 15.62 -14.16 -40.72
N PHE A 146 15.81 -15.44 -41.05
CA PHE A 146 14.96 -16.14 -42.01
C PHE A 146 13.54 -16.34 -41.47
N GLN A 147 13.36 -16.41 -40.15
CA GLN A 147 12.05 -16.65 -39.55
C GLN A 147 11.14 -15.41 -39.61
N LEU A 148 11.65 -14.20 -39.35
CA LEU A 148 10.82 -12.99 -39.41
C LEU A 148 10.38 -12.71 -40.85
N SER A 149 11.30 -12.83 -41.82
CA SER A 149 10.98 -12.67 -43.25
C SER A 149 10.01 -13.75 -43.75
N LYS A 150 10.17 -15.00 -43.31
CA LYS A 150 9.23 -16.09 -43.61
C LYS A 150 7.87 -15.86 -42.98
N PHE A 151 7.80 -15.41 -41.73
CA PHE A 151 6.55 -14.99 -41.08
C PHE A 151 5.86 -13.92 -41.93
N ILE A 152 6.58 -12.90 -42.37
CA ILE A 152 6.01 -11.85 -43.23
C ILE A 152 5.52 -12.39 -44.56
N THR A 153 6.28 -13.30 -45.18
CA THR A 153 5.89 -13.92 -46.45
C THR A 153 4.60 -14.74 -46.27
N ASN A 154 4.52 -15.56 -45.23
CA ASN A 154 3.32 -16.33 -44.90
C ASN A 154 2.15 -15.42 -44.55
N TYR A 155 2.39 -14.36 -43.77
CA TYR A 155 1.40 -13.37 -43.40
C TYR A 155 0.82 -12.65 -44.62
N ASN A 156 1.66 -12.33 -45.61
CA ASN A 156 1.24 -11.71 -46.86
C ASN A 156 0.41 -12.64 -47.74
N GLN A 157 0.55 -13.96 -47.60
CA GLN A 157 -0.27 -14.95 -48.29
C GLN A 157 -1.65 -15.14 -47.66
N LEU A 158 -1.85 -14.70 -46.40
CA LEU A 158 -3.16 -14.77 -45.75
C LEU A 158 -4.16 -13.82 -46.41
N LYS A 159 -5.43 -14.25 -46.48
CA LYS A 159 -6.53 -13.39 -46.95
C LYS A 159 -6.63 -12.14 -46.07
N GLU A 160 -7.09 -11.01 -46.60
CA GLU A 160 -7.20 -9.76 -45.82
C GLU A 160 -8.00 -9.93 -44.52
N ASN A 161 -9.07 -10.75 -44.55
CA ASN A 161 -9.88 -11.05 -43.38
C ASN A 161 -9.15 -11.91 -42.34
N GLU A 162 -8.05 -12.56 -42.71
CA GLU A 162 -7.21 -13.42 -41.86
C GLU A 162 -5.99 -12.70 -41.29
N LYS A 163 -5.61 -11.56 -41.89
CA LYS A 163 -4.50 -10.74 -41.42
C LYS A 163 -4.74 -10.24 -39.99
N ARG A 164 -3.77 -10.51 -39.12
CA ARG A 164 -3.82 -10.15 -37.69
C ARG A 164 -2.89 -8.98 -37.40
N SER A 165 -3.27 -8.04 -36.55
CA SER A 165 -2.31 -7.03 -36.09
C SER A 165 -1.24 -7.69 -35.21
N LEU A 166 -0.01 -7.18 -35.25
CA LEU A 166 1.11 -7.62 -34.42
C LEU A 166 1.33 -6.58 -33.32
N ILE A 167 1.10 -6.98 -32.07
CA ILE A 167 1.18 -6.08 -30.91
C ILE A 167 2.31 -6.56 -30.01
N PHE A 168 3.30 -5.71 -29.78
CA PHE A 168 4.40 -5.98 -28.87
C PHE A 168 4.12 -5.35 -27.51
N ILE A 169 4.23 -6.11 -26.43
CA ILE A 169 4.13 -5.63 -25.05
C ILE A 169 5.52 -5.70 -24.43
N ILE A 170 6.04 -4.56 -23.99
CA ILE A 170 7.32 -4.42 -23.29
C ILE A 170 7.05 -3.80 -21.92
N PRO A 171 6.91 -4.59 -20.84
CA PRO A 171 6.54 -4.09 -19.51
C PRO A 171 7.55 -3.13 -18.89
N GLU A 172 8.85 -3.35 -19.14
CA GLU A 172 9.95 -2.62 -18.51
C GLU A 172 10.84 -2.00 -19.58
N PHE A 173 10.39 -0.92 -20.23
CA PHE A 173 11.16 -0.37 -21.33
C PHE A 173 12.50 0.22 -20.88
N GLU A 174 12.59 0.76 -19.65
CA GLU A 174 13.79 1.44 -19.16
C GLU A 174 15.06 0.60 -19.19
N SER A 175 14.93 -0.71 -18.98
CA SER A 175 16.04 -1.67 -18.92
C SER A 175 16.53 -2.09 -20.31
N ILE A 176 15.84 -1.72 -21.40
CA ILE A 176 16.28 -1.97 -22.77
C ILE A 176 17.30 -0.91 -23.21
N ASN A 177 18.40 -1.35 -23.84
CA ASN A 177 19.32 -0.45 -24.51
C ASN A 177 18.61 0.22 -25.70
N ILE A 178 18.52 1.55 -25.66
CA ILE A 178 17.78 2.32 -26.66
C ILE A 178 18.29 2.09 -28.09
N THR A 179 19.59 1.87 -28.28
CA THR A 179 20.16 1.62 -29.62
C THR A 179 19.67 0.31 -30.22
N ILE A 180 19.42 -0.70 -29.38
CA ILE A 180 18.89 -2.00 -29.81
C ILE A 180 17.42 -1.84 -30.20
N PHE A 181 16.65 -1.12 -29.39
CA PHE A 181 15.26 -0.82 -29.68
C PHE A 181 15.11 0.02 -30.96
N GLU A 182 15.94 1.06 -31.16
CA GLU A 182 15.99 1.85 -32.39
C GLU A 182 16.23 0.98 -33.63
N ASN A 183 17.23 0.09 -33.56
CA ASN A 183 17.54 -0.82 -34.66
C ASN A 183 16.38 -1.81 -34.90
N PHE A 184 15.73 -2.29 -33.85
CA PHE A 184 14.56 -3.16 -33.95
C PHE A 184 13.37 -2.45 -34.61
N ILE A 185 13.06 -1.22 -34.20
CA ILE A 185 12.05 -0.36 -34.82
C ILE A 185 12.38 -0.10 -36.29
N ASN A 186 13.66 0.16 -36.62
CA ASN A 186 14.09 0.33 -38.01
C ASN A 186 13.83 -0.92 -38.85
N LEU A 187 14.16 -2.12 -38.33
CA LEU A 187 13.86 -3.38 -39.04
C LEU A 187 12.37 -3.58 -39.26
N LEU A 188 11.54 -3.34 -38.23
CA LEU A 188 10.10 -3.49 -38.32
C LEU A 188 9.44 -2.44 -39.22
N SER A 189 10.00 -1.23 -39.28
CA SER A 189 9.48 -0.14 -40.14
C SER A 189 9.52 -0.51 -41.62
N LEU A 190 10.46 -1.36 -42.04
CA LEU A 190 10.52 -1.87 -43.41
C LEU A 190 9.29 -2.73 -43.77
N GLN A 191 8.59 -3.26 -42.77
CA GLN A 191 7.51 -4.24 -42.91
C GLN A 191 6.13 -3.65 -42.62
N ILE A 192 6.07 -2.37 -42.28
CA ILE A 192 4.84 -1.71 -41.84
C ILE A 192 3.75 -1.67 -42.92
N LYS A 193 4.16 -1.65 -44.20
CA LYS A 193 3.26 -1.71 -45.35
C LYS A 193 2.55 -3.06 -45.44
N SER A 194 3.21 -4.13 -45.00
CA SER A 194 2.71 -5.50 -45.04
C SER A 194 1.88 -5.84 -43.81
N ILE A 195 2.34 -5.44 -42.61
CA ILE A 195 1.81 -5.88 -41.31
C ILE A 195 1.47 -4.68 -40.44
N SER A 196 0.36 -4.76 -39.69
CA SER A 196 0.08 -3.77 -38.64
C SER A 196 0.90 -4.04 -37.41
N ILE A 197 1.75 -3.08 -37.03
CA ILE A 197 2.66 -3.21 -35.91
C ILE A 197 2.32 -2.13 -34.90
N SER A 198 2.13 -2.52 -33.65
CA SER A 198 1.93 -1.61 -32.53
C SER A 198 2.72 -2.05 -31.31
N PHE A 199 3.11 -1.11 -30.47
CA PHE A 199 3.82 -1.36 -29.23
C PHE A 199 3.02 -0.84 -28.04
N VAL A 200 3.04 -1.57 -26.94
CA VAL A 200 2.61 -1.13 -25.62
C VAL A 200 3.86 -1.15 -24.73
N LEU A 201 4.34 0.02 -24.32
CA LEU A 201 5.56 0.18 -23.54
C LEU A 201 5.21 0.59 -22.12
N GLY A 202 5.65 -0.16 -21.12
CA GLY A 202 5.63 0.29 -19.73
C GLY A 202 6.82 1.19 -19.46
N LEU A 203 6.55 2.42 -18.99
CA LEU A 203 7.53 3.44 -18.67
C LEU A 203 7.36 3.84 -17.20
N SER A 204 8.37 3.59 -16.37
CA SER A 204 8.45 4.01 -14.96
C SER A 204 8.93 5.45 -14.77
N GLY A 205 9.72 5.99 -15.71
CA GLY A 205 10.44 7.26 -15.55
C GLY A 205 9.70 8.52 -16.02
N GLY A 206 8.39 8.43 -16.28
CA GLY A 206 7.59 9.55 -16.81
C GLY A 206 8.13 10.11 -18.14
N ASP A 207 8.15 11.43 -18.26
CA ASP A 207 8.48 12.14 -19.51
C ASP A 207 9.93 11.91 -19.98
N HIS A 208 10.88 11.64 -19.06
CA HIS A 208 12.27 11.36 -19.42
C HIS A 208 12.41 10.04 -20.19
N SER A 209 11.69 9.00 -19.77
CA SER A 209 11.65 7.72 -20.50
C SER A 209 10.96 7.88 -21.85
N LEU A 210 9.93 8.73 -21.93
CA LEU A 210 9.24 9.04 -23.18
C LEU A 210 10.18 9.72 -24.20
N GLN A 211 11.01 10.67 -23.76
CA GLN A 211 12.02 11.29 -24.62
C GLN A 211 13.04 10.27 -25.16
N ARG A 212 13.39 9.25 -24.35
CA ARG A 212 14.23 8.14 -24.83
C ARG A 212 13.54 7.35 -25.93
N VAL A 213 12.25 7.02 -25.78
CA VAL A 213 11.45 6.34 -26.83
C VAL A 213 11.41 7.17 -28.10
N ALA A 214 11.21 8.48 -27.96
CA ALA A 214 11.08 9.44 -29.06
C ALA A 214 12.44 9.99 -29.54
N SER A 215 13.48 9.15 -29.60
CA SER A 215 14.78 9.60 -30.09
C SER A 215 14.66 10.17 -31.51
N SER A 216 15.43 11.22 -31.82
CA SER A 216 15.33 11.93 -33.10
C SER A 216 15.54 11.04 -34.34
N ARG A 217 16.18 9.87 -34.16
CA ARG A 217 16.45 8.91 -35.23
C ARG A 217 15.23 8.12 -35.67
N ILE A 218 14.31 7.82 -34.75
CA ILE A 218 13.13 7.00 -35.02
C ILE A 218 11.82 7.78 -34.85
N ALA A 219 11.84 8.97 -34.25
CA ALA A 219 10.64 9.77 -33.99
C ALA A 219 9.75 9.98 -35.24
N SER A 220 10.34 10.20 -36.41
CA SER A 220 9.57 10.36 -37.67
C SER A 220 8.83 9.09 -38.12
N LYS A 221 9.19 7.92 -37.57
CA LYS A 221 8.58 6.63 -37.88
C LYS A 221 7.58 6.18 -36.82
N LEU A 222 7.36 6.98 -35.78
CA LEU A 222 6.55 6.61 -34.63
C LEU A 222 5.35 7.54 -34.51
N SER A 223 4.21 6.96 -34.13
CA SER A 223 3.05 7.69 -33.63
C SER A 223 2.89 7.30 -32.17
N ILE A 224 3.20 8.21 -31.25
CA ILE A 224 3.23 7.92 -29.82
C ILE A 224 1.97 8.49 -29.16
N ASP A 225 1.16 7.60 -28.58
CA ASP A 225 0.03 7.93 -27.72
C ASP A 225 0.44 7.66 -26.26
N THR A 226 0.48 8.69 -25.44
CA THR A 226 0.81 8.57 -24.01
C THR A 226 -0.43 8.32 -23.18
N ILE A 227 -0.39 7.29 -22.35
CA ILE A 227 -1.43 6.97 -21.37
C ILE A 227 -0.79 7.09 -19.99
N TYR A 228 -1.27 8.05 -19.22
CA TYR A 228 -0.80 8.25 -17.87
C TYR A 228 -1.62 7.39 -16.90
N ASP A 229 -0.92 6.59 -16.11
CA ASP A 229 -1.53 5.96 -14.95
C ASP A 229 -1.99 7.02 -13.94
N SER A 230 -2.97 6.64 -13.14
CA SER A 230 -3.33 7.38 -11.95
C SER A 230 -2.11 7.44 -11.05
N SER A 231 -1.67 8.64 -10.66
CA SER A 231 -0.59 8.79 -9.70
C SER A 231 -0.79 7.89 -8.47
N ALA A 232 0.27 7.29 -7.94
CA ALA A 232 0.31 6.55 -6.67
C ALA A 232 -0.55 7.21 -5.57
N ARG A 233 -0.50 8.54 -5.47
CA ARG A 233 -1.34 9.32 -4.55
C ARG A 233 -2.84 9.06 -4.68
N LYS A 234 -3.37 8.90 -5.90
CA LYS A 234 -4.79 8.57 -6.14
C LYS A 234 -5.10 7.16 -5.64
N TYR A 235 -4.22 6.19 -5.89
CA TYR A 235 -4.38 4.83 -5.34
C TYR A 235 -4.46 4.87 -3.82
N TYR A 236 -3.54 5.58 -3.18
CA TYR A 236 -3.55 5.82 -1.74
C TYR A 236 -4.88 6.43 -1.27
N GLU A 237 -5.30 7.54 -1.87
CA GLU A 237 -6.56 8.22 -1.52
C GLU A 237 -7.78 7.30 -1.68
N TYR A 238 -7.84 6.49 -2.74
CA TYR A 238 -8.91 5.50 -2.95
C TYR A 238 -8.88 4.41 -1.88
N ILE A 239 -7.71 3.87 -1.55
CA ILE A 239 -7.57 2.83 -0.53
C ILE A 239 -7.97 3.35 0.85
N ILE A 240 -7.46 4.52 1.25
CA ILE A 240 -7.81 5.16 2.53
C ILE A 240 -9.31 5.46 2.59
N LYS A 241 -9.89 5.98 1.50
CA LYS A 241 -11.34 6.23 1.43
C LYS A 241 -12.13 4.93 1.54
N SER A 242 -11.74 3.88 0.82
CA SER A 242 -12.44 2.59 0.84
C SER A 242 -12.30 1.86 2.16
N LEU A 243 -11.17 1.99 2.86
CA LEU A 243 -10.95 1.37 4.17
C LEU A 243 -11.66 2.11 5.31
N PHE A 244 -11.56 3.44 5.36
CA PHE A 244 -11.96 4.21 6.55
C PHE A 244 -13.27 4.99 6.37
N LEU A 245 -13.59 5.39 5.15
CA LEU A 245 -14.70 6.32 4.87
C LEU A 245 -15.92 5.64 4.23
N SER A 246 -15.81 4.38 3.81
CA SER A 246 -16.93 3.62 3.26
C SER A 246 -18.03 3.42 4.31
N GLU A 247 -19.26 3.83 3.96
CA GLU A 247 -20.45 3.75 4.82
C GLU A 247 -20.99 2.32 4.95
N ASN A 248 -20.63 1.43 4.02
CA ASN A 248 -21.16 0.07 3.95
C ASN A 248 -20.57 -0.91 4.98
N ASN A 249 -19.58 -0.51 5.79
CA ASN A 249 -18.80 -1.43 6.64
C ASN A 249 -19.13 -1.32 8.13
N ASN A 250 -20.42 -1.37 8.47
CA ASN A 250 -20.87 -1.35 9.87
C ASN A 250 -20.36 -2.53 10.72
N HIS A 251 -19.73 -3.55 10.12
CA HIS A 251 -19.25 -4.75 10.82
C HIS A 251 -17.72 -4.86 10.96
N ASN A 252 -16.93 -4.04 10.26
CA ASN A 252 -15.47 -4.09 10.32
C ASN A 252 -14.90 -2.71 10.60
N GLN A 253 -15.04 -2.23 11.84
CA GLN A 253 -14.37 -1.02 12.31
C GLN A 253 -12.87 -1.32 12.49
N PHE A 254 -12.14 -1.31 11.38
CA PHE A 254 -10.69 -1.17 11.40
C PHE A 254 -10.38 0.29 11.71
N THR A 255 -9.83 0.55 12.89
CA THR A 255 -9.49 1.89 13.35
C THR A 255 -8.00 2.11 13.24
N ILE A 256 -7.57 3.28 12.79
CA ILE A 256 -6.17 3.68 12.79
C ILE A 256 -6.04 4.98 13.56
N THR A 257 -5.02 5.07 14.41
CA THR A 257 -4.70 6.30 15.14
C THR A 257 -4.04 7.33 14.21
N ALA A 258 -4.14 8.62 14.54
CA ALA A 258 -3.51 9.67 13.72
C ALA A 258 -1.97 9.47 13.58
N GLU A 259 -1.30 8.99 14.62
CA GLU A 259 0.13 8.69 14.62
C GLU A 259 0.47 7.55 13.64
N GLN A 260 -0.32 6.47 13.64
CA GLN A 260 -0.16 5.36 12.70
C GLN A 260 -0.46 5.76 11.26
N LEU A 261 -1.47 6.61 11.03
CA LEU A 261 -1.77 7.11 9.70
C LEU A 261 -0.63 7.99 9.17
N GLN A 262 -0.08 8.86 10.03
CA GLN A 262 1.09 9.67 9.66
C GLN A 262 2.32 8.80 9.35
N PHE A 263 2.53 7.72 10.10
CA PHE A 263 3.58 6.75 9.81
C PHE A 263 3.37 6.07 8.44
N ILE A 264 2.13 5.64 8.16
CA ILE A 264 1.75 5.06 6.88
C ILE A 264 1.97 6.06 5.73
N ASP A 265 1.53 7.31 5.90
CA ASP A 265 1.73 8.38 4.92
C ASP A 265 3.22 8.50 4.59
N ASN A 266 4.06 8.66 5.60
CA ASN A 266 5.50 8.85 5.41
C ASN A 266 6.14 7.66 4.68
N GLY A 267 5.91 6.42 5.15
CA GLY A 267 6.51 5.25 4.52
C GLY A 267 5.96 4.97 3.12
N TYR A 268 4.69 5.29 2.86
CA TYR A 268 4.11 5.18 1.53
C TYR A 268 4.71 6.20 0.57
N PHE A 269 4.86 7.47 0.97
CA PHE A 269 5.43 8.50 0.10
C PHE A 269 6.96 8.37 -0.07
N GLU A 270 7.64 7.62 0.79
CA GLU A 270 9.05 7.24 0.59
C GLU A 270 9.20 6.11 -0.44
N THR A 271 8.28 5.14 -0.44
CA THR A 271 8.40 3.91 -1.26
C THR A 271 7.51 3.90 -2.52
N PHE A 272 6.46 4.72 -2.53
CA PHE A 272 5.33 4.73 -3.47
C PHE A 272 4.71 3.34 -3.72
N SER A 273 4.90 2.36 -2.82
CA SER A 273 4.51 0.96 -3.04
C SER A 273 3.18 0.62 -2.37
N LEU A 274 2.24 0.12 -3.18
CA LEU A 274 0.97 -0.39 -2.65
C LEU A 274 1.18 -1.70 -1.90
N ALA A 275 2.15 -2.52 -2.30
CA ALA A 275 2.52 -3.73 -1.56
C ALA A 275 3.02 -3.38 -0.15
N TRP A 276 3.84 -2.33 -0.01
CA TRP A 276 4.27 -1.84 1.30
C TRP A 276 3.07 -1.35 2.14
N LEU A 277 2.20 -0.54 1.55
CA LEU A 277 1.00 -0.02 2.23
C LEU A 277 0.08 -1.15 2.68
N GLU A 278 -0.17 -2.13 1.80
CA GLU A 278 -0.98 -3.31 2.09
C GLU A 278 -0.40 -4.09 3.27
N HIS A 279 0.91 -4.34 3.25
CA HIS A 279 1.61 -5.04 4.32
C HIS A 279 1.57 -4.26 5.65
N ALA A 280 1.77 -2.94 5.61
CA ALA A 280 1.70 -2.08 6.79
C ALA A 280 0.31 -2.12 7.44
N LEU A 281 -0.76 -2.01 6.63
CA LEU A 281 -2.13 -2.08 7.11
C LEU A 281 -2.50 -3.46 7.65
N LYS A 282 -2.07 -4.53 6.97
CA LYS A 282 -2.23 -5.91 7.46
C LYS A 282 -1.52 -6.13 8.78
N PHE A 283 -0.31 -5.61 8.92
CA PHE A 283 0.45 -5.69 10.16
C PHE A 283 -0.24 -4.94 11.31
N ILE A 284 -0.76 -3.73 11.05
CA ILE A 284 -1.53 -2.98 12.03
C ILE A 284 -2.78 -3.78 12.45
N ALA A 285 -3.56 -4.28 11.48
CA ALA A 285 -4.73 -5.10 11.77
C ALA A 285 -4.40 -6.33 12.61
N PHE A 286 -3.30 -7.02 12.29
CA PHE A 286 -2.82 -8.17 13.05
C PHE A 286 -2.31 -7.80 14.46
N SER A 287 -1.66 -6.66 14.62
CA SER A 287 -1.18 -6.21 15.93
C SER A 287 -2.32 -5.79 16.85
N GLU A 288 -3.39 -5.20 16.31
CA GLU A 288 -4.60 -4.87 17.06
C GLU A 288 -5.26 -6.13 17.62
N THR A 289 -5.46 -7.16 16.79
CA THR A 289 -6.14 -8.41 17.21
C THR A 289 -5.37 -9.12 18.33
N ASN A 290 -4.03 -9.16 18.23
CA ASN A 290 -3.18 -9.73 19.28
C ASN A 290 -3.20 -8.89 20.58
N SER A 291 -3.20 -7.56 20.48
CA SER A 291 -3.34 -6.69 21.64
C SER A 291 -4.73 -6.80 22.29
N GLN A 292 -5.74 -7.21 21.52
CA GLN A 292 -7.10 -7.41 22.01
C GLN A 292 -7.28 -8.72 22.78
N GLN A 293 -6.37 -9.70 22.72
CA GLN A 293 -6.48 -10.87 23.61
C GLN A 293 -6.31 -10.50 25.09
N THR A 294 -5.53 -9.45 25.40
CA THR A 294 -5.44 -8.91 26.77
C THR A 294 -6.61 -7.98 27.10
N ASN A 295 -7.16 -7.27 26.11
CA ASN A 295 -8.32 -6.38 26.30
C ASN A 295 -9.69 -7.07 26.21
N GLN A 296 -9.83 -8.25 25.61
CA GLN A 296 -11.05 -9.06 25.68
C GLN A 296 -11.24 -9.58 27.10
N LEU A 297 -10.17 -9.80 27.86
CA LEU A 297 -10.29 -10.02 29.30
C LEU A 297 -10.91 -8.79 29.96
N ASN A 298 -10.53 -7.56 29.57
CA ASN A 298 -11.11 -6.31 30.07
C ASN A 298 -12.54 -6.03 29.58
N ILE A 299 -12.91 -6.37 28.34
CA ILE A 299 -14.27 -6.18 27.79
C ILE A 299 -15.21 -7.27 28.31
N CYS A 300 -14.74 -8.51 28.45
CA CYS A 300 -15.47 -9.56 29.16
C CYS A 300 -15.56 -9.24 30.65
N LEU A 301 -14.53 -8.62 31.26
CA LEU A 301 -14.64 -8.08 32.62
C LEU A 301 -15.60 -6.90 32.66
N PHE A 302 -15.66 -6.03 31.65
CA PHE A 302 -16.56 -4.88 31.61
C PHE A 302 -18.01 -5.33 31.39
N ASN A 303 -18.25 -6.32 30.53
CA ASN A 303 -19.56 -6.95 30.36
C ASN A 303 -19.94 -7.81 31.57
N ALA A 304 -19.00 -8.50 32.20
CA ALA A 304 -19.23 -9.22 33.45
C ALA A 304 -19.48 -8.24 34.61
N ILE A 305 -18.77 -7.11 34.69
CA ILE A 305 -19.00 -6.01 35.63
C ILE A 305 -20.32 -5.32 35.31
N TYR A 306 -20.70 -5.13 34.04
CA TYR A 306 -21.98 -4.55 33.64
C TYR A 306 -23.16 -5.45 34.02
N VAL A 307 -23.03 -6.77 33.80
CA VAL A 307 -24.02 -7.77 34.24
C VAL A 307 -24.02 -7.93 35.76
N SER A 308 -22.86 -7.79 36.43
CA SER A 308 -22.70 -7.95 37.88
C SER A 308 -23.00 -6.67 38.68
N CYS A 309 -22.88 -5.47 38.10
CA CYS A 309 -23.27 -4.18 38.68
C CYS A 309 -24.79 -4.05 38.77
N ASN A 310 -25.54 -4.82 37.97
CA ASN A 310 -26.98 -4.97 38.12
C ASN A 310 -27.37 -5.97 39.22
N GLN A 311 -26.42 -6.71 39.82
CA GLN A 311 -26.73 -7.83 40.73
C GLN A 311 -25.86 -7.95 42.01
N LEU A 312 -24.91 -7.06 42.29
CA LEU A 312 -24.06 -7.15 43.49
C LEU A 312 -24.23 -5.99 44.49
N PRO A 313 -24.26 -6.28 45.81
CA PRO A 313 -24.12 -5.26 46.85
C PRO A 313 -22.64 -4.88 47.08
N ASN A 314 -22.37 -3.58 47.18
CA ASN A 314 -21.19 -2.89 47.70
C ASN A 314 -19.88 -3.69 47.86
N TYR A 315 -19.07 -3.78 46.79
CA TYR A 315 -17.64 -4.12 46.87
C TYR A 315 -16.79 -2.97 46.27
N PRO A 316 -15.58 -2.68 46.79
CA PRO A 316 -14.84 -1.48 46.41
C PRO A 316 -14.07 -1.67 45.09
N LEU A 317 -14.52 -0.97 44.04
CA LEU A 317 -13.95 -0.91 42.68
C LEU A 317 -12.59 -0.14 42.57
N GLY A 318 -11.87 0.03 43.66
CA GLY A 318 -10.73 0.97 43.77
C GLY A 318 -9.50 0.66 42.91
N ARG A 319 -9.38 -0.54 42.31
CA ARG A 319 -8.16 -0.96 41.58
C ARG A 319 -8.24 -0.86 40.05
N TYR A 320 -9.39 -0.52 39.46
CA TYR A 320 -9.60 -0.57 38.00
C TYR A 320 -9.97 0.77 37.37
N ARG A 321 -9.42 1.87 37.88
CA ARG A 321 -9.55 3.18 37.23
C ARG A 321 -8.47 3.30 36.15
N SER A 322 -8.87 3.12 34.89
CA SER A 322 -7.99 3.45 33.76
C SER A 322 -7.66 4.94 33.78
N SER A 323 -6.52 5.32 33.19
CA SER A 323 -6.09 6.73 33.06
C SER A 323 -7.13 7.60 32.35
N PHE A 324 -7.91 7.02 31.44
CA PHE A 324 -9.05 7.68 30.79
C PHE A 324 -10.15 8.04 31.79
N TYR A 325 -10.57 7.08 32.63
CA TYR A 325 -11.62 7.32 33.63
C TYR A 325 -11.17 8.31 34.70
N ALA A 326 -9.88 8.26 35.08
CA ALA A 326 -9.28 9.24 35.98
C ALA A 326 -9.23 10.65 35.36
N SER A 327 -8.89 10.78 34.08
CA SER A 327 -8.88 12.06 33.35
C SER A 327 -10.29 12.63 33.17
N TYR A 328 -11.28 11.78 32.84
CA TYR A 328 -12.68 12.17 32.72
C TYR A 328 -13.27 12.64 34.07
N LEU A 329 -12.98 11.91 35.16
CA LEU A 329 -13.38 12.33 36.51
C LEU A 329 -12.69 13.62 36.92
N SER A 330 -11.40 13.80 36.60
CA SER A 330 -10.68 15.04 36.95
C SER A 330 -11.18 16.29 36.22
N ASN A 331 -11.85 16.11 35.07
CA ASN A 331 -12.38 17.22 34.25
C ASN A 331 -13.89 17.42 34.42
N THR A 332 -14.59 16.61 35.22
CA THR A 332 -16.02 16.79 35.49
C THR A 332 -16.23 17.52 36.81
N PRO A 333 -17.15 18.51 36.88
CA PRO A 333 -17.39 19.24 38.12
C PRO A 333 -17.92 18.30 39.20
N ILE A 334 -17.49 18.51 40.45
CA ILE A 334 -17.69 17.64 41.64
C ILE A 334 -19.15 17.16 41.82
N PHE A 335 -20.15 17.95 41.41
CA PHE A 335 -21.57 17.55 41.48
C PHE A 335 -21.96 16.42 40.50
N ASN A 336 -21.29 16.31 39.35
CA ASN A 336 -21.50 15.20 38.40
C ASN A 336 -20.80 13.91 38.86
N GLU A 337 -19.73 14.02 39.66
CA GLU A 337 -19.03 12.89 40.28
C GLU A 337 -19.95 12.10 41.22
N LEU A 338 -20.77 12.81 42.01
CA LEU A 338 -21.79 12.22 42.88
C LEU A 338 -22.99 11.67 42.09
N THR A 339 -23.40 12.35 41.02
CA THR A 339 -24.58 11.92 40.25
C THR A 339 -24.28 10.70 39.36
N LEU A 340 -23.09 10.62 38.76
CA LEU A 340 -22.62 9.48 37.98
C LEU A 340 -22.23 8.26 38.83
N SER A 341 -21.87 8.47 40.09
CA SER A 341 -21.59 7.36 41.03
C SER A 341 -22.85 6.76 41.67
N ILE A 342 -24.00 7.45 41.59
CA ILE A 342 -25.21 7.07 42.36
C ILE A 342 -26.40 6.64 41.47
N ASN A 343 -26.51 7.04 40.20
CA ASN A 343 -27.69 6.70 39.38
C ASN A 343 -27.38 5.91 38.09
N SER A 344 -27.87 4.67 38.03
CA SER A 344 -27.77 3.78 36.86
C SER A 344 -28.61 4.24 35.67
N SER A 345 -29.65 5.07 35.90
CA SER A 345 -30.52 5.61 34.86
C SER A 345 -29.84 6.67 33.98
N THR A 346 -28.92 7.46 34.54
CA THR A 346 -28.13 8.47 33.79
C THR A 346 -27.11 7.84 32.86
N VAL A 347 -26.54 6.69 33.21
CA VAL A 347 -25.63 5.92 32.33
C VAL A 347 -26.40 5.31 31.16
N HIS A 348 -27.63 4.83 31.40
CA HIS A 348 -28.49 4.30 30.35
C HIS A 348 -28.97 5.38 29.38
N GLN A 349 -29.36 6.56 29.89
CA GLN A 349 -29.73 7.72 29.06
C GLN A 349 -28.55 8.28 28.26
N LEU A 350 -27.33 8.26 28.81
CA LEU A 350 -26.12 8.60 28.07
C LEU A 350 -25.86 7.60 26.94
N HIS A 351 -26.08 6.30 27.18
CA HIS A 351 -25.93 5.24 26.18
C HIS A 351 -27.00 5.31 25.07
N THR A 352 -28.24 5.69 25.40
CA THR A 352 -29.30 5.89 24.39
C THR A 352 -29.08 7.16 23.59
N CYS A 353 -28.62 8.25 24.22
CA CYS A 353 -28.24 9.48 23.52
C CYS A 353 -26.99 9.30 22.67
N LEU A 354 -25.98 8.54 23.13
CA LEU A 354 -24.79 8.21 22.34
C LEU A 354 -25.16 7.34 21.13
N ASN A 355 -26.02 6.34 21.29
CA ASN A 355 -26.42 5.46 20.19
C ASN A 355 -27.31 6.13 19.13
N SER A 356 -28.06 7.19 19.48
CA SER A 356 -28.79 7.99 18.49
C SER A 356 -27.93 9.08 17.83
N PHE A 357 -26.66 9.23 18.24
CA PHE A 357 -25.74 10.29 17.78
C PHE A 357 -24.56 9.72 16.97
N ILE A 358 -24.32 8.41 17.01
CA ILE A 358 -23.27 7.69 16.28
C ILE A 358 -23.71 7.42 14.82
N GLU A 359 -24.17 8.45 14.11
CA GLU A 359 -24.50 8.35 12.68
C GLU A 359 -23.83 9.41 11.78
N HIS A 360 -22.85 10.19 12.29
CA HIS A 360 -22.04 11.06 11.41
C HIS A 360 -20.56 11.17 11.80
N LYS A 361 -19.69 11.00 10.80
CA LYS A 361 -18.23 10.77 10.88
C LYS A 361 -17.35 12.05 10.88
N CYS A 362 -16.12 11.80 11.35
CA CYS A 362 -14.95 12.57 11.82
C CYS A 362 -14.45 13.82 11.06
N ASN A 363 -13.69 14.71 11.76
CA ASN A 363 -12.24 14.90 11.49
C ASN A 363 -11.49 15.97 12.32
N GLY A 364 -10.17 15.76 12.52
CA GLY A 364 -9.20 16.75 13.01
C GLY A 364 -7.77 16.58 12.43
N ASN A 365 -7.31 17.53 11.59
CA ASN A 365 -5.93 17.87 11.17
C ASN A 365 -6.00 19.06 10.14
N ASN A 366 -4.93 19.79 9.82
CA ASN A 366 -4.96 20.93 8.86
C ASN A 366 -5.30 20.53 7.40
N LEU A 367 -5.12 19.26 7.02
CA LEU A 367 -5.69 18.70 5.79
C LEU A 367 -7.20 18.48 5.90
N CYS A 368 -7.74 18.24 7.11
CA CYS A 368 -9.18 18.24 7.38
C CYS A 368 -9.80 19.62 7.27
N MET A 369 -9.04 20.72 7.41
CA MET A 369 -9.53 22.06 7.05
C MET A 369 -9.71 22.19 5.53
N LYS A 370 -8.82 21.62 4.71
CA LYS A 370 -9.00 21.53 3.24
C LYS A 370 -10.14 20.58 2.84
N TYR A 371 -10.28 19.45 3.51
CA TYR A 371 -11.40 18.51 3.29
C TYR A 371 -12.73 19.02 3.88
N CYS A 372 -12.73 19.80 4.96
CA CYS A 372 -13.89 20.55 5.45
C CYS A 372 -14.24 21.71 4.52
N GLN A 373 -13.26 22.35 3.87
CA GLN A 373 -13.51 23.35 2.82
C GLN A 373 -14.11 22.68 1.58
N LEU A 374 -13.64 21.47 1.21
CA LEU A 374 -14.19 20.68 0.12
C LEU A 374 -15.60 20.16 0.44
N ALA A 375 -15.82 19.65 1.65
CA ALA A 375 -17.13 19.22 2.15
C ALA A 375 -18.08 20.40 2.35
N LYS A 376 -17.59 21.58 2.79
CA LYS A 376 -18.36 22.84 2.76
C LYS A 376 -18.73 23.21 1.34
N LYS A 377 -17.82 23.08 0.37
CA LYS A 377 -18.10 23.40 -1.04
C LYS A 377 -19.16 22.46 -1.63
N ILE A 378 -19.02 21.15 -1.40
CA ILE A 378 -19.99 20.12 -1.82
C ILE A 378 -21.34 20.31 -1.11
N PHE A 379 -21.34 20.64 0.18
CA PHE A 379 -22.56 20.94 0.94
C PHE A 379 -23.21 22.26 0.50
N ILE A 380 -22.44 23.29 0.15
CA ILE A 380 -22.97 24.55 -0.42
C ILE A 380 -23.54 24.29 -1.83
N GLU A 381 -22.89 23.48 -2.66
CA GLU A 381 -23.38 23.08 -3.99
C GLU A 381 -24.66 22.21 -3.89
N GLN A 382 -24.75 21.32 -2.90
CA GLN A 382 -25.96 20.52 -2.62
C GLN A 382 -27.07 21.34 -1.94
N GLN A 383 -26.74 22.30 -1.09
CA GLN A 383 -27.73 23.22 -0.51
C GLN A 383 -28.20 24.25 -1.54
N GLN A 384 -27.39 24.64 -2.52
CA GLN A 384 -27.85 25.46 -3.64
C GLN A 384 -28.84 24.69 -4.53
N SER A 385 -28.64 23.40 -4.76
CA SER A 385 -29.67 22.59 -5.46
C SER A 385 -30.96 22.46 -4.64
N ILE A 386 -30.87 22.35 -3.31
CA ILE A 386 -32.04 22.29 -2.40
C ILE A 386 -32.71 23.67 -2.23
N VAL A 387 -31.96 24.78 -2.30
CA VAL A 387 -32.49 26.16 -2.27
C VAL A 387 -33.20 26.51 -3.57
N ASP A 388 -32.70 26.03 -4.72
CA ASP A 388 -33.38 26.15 -6.00
C ASP A 388 -34.68 25.32 -6.03
N ASP A 389 -34.71 24.17 -5.35
CA ASP A 389 -35.94 23.37 -5.17
C ASP A 389 -36.92 23.99 -4.15
N THR A 390 -36.43 24.68 -3.11
CA THR A 390 -37.26 25.32 -2.06
C THR A 390 -37.65 26.77 -2.36
N GLN A 391 -37.14 27.39 -3.43
CA GLN A 391 -37.70 28.65 -3.97
C GLN A 391 -39.17 28.50 -4.37
N SER A 392 -39.64 27.27 -4.65
CA SER A 392 -41.06 26.95 -4.86
C SER A 392 -41.92 27.01 -3.59
N LEU A 393 -41.33 26.93 -2.39
CA LEU A 393 -42.02 26.97 -1.09
C LEU A 393 -41.88 28.33 -0.35
N SER A 394 -41.04 29.23 -0.87
CA SER A 394 -40.61 30.45 -0.15
C SER A 394 -41.58 31.64 -0.18
N ASN A 395 -42.72 31.53 -0.87
CA ASN A 395 -43.70 32.61 -0.95
C ASN A 395 -44.58 32.75 0.31
N THR A 396 -44.52 31.81 1.26
CA THR A 396 -45.43 31.79 2.43
C THR A 396 -44.78 32.17 3.77
N LEU A 397 -43.47 32.42 3.83
CA LEU A 397 -42.75 32.66 5.09
C LEU A 397 -41.86 33.92 5.06
N ARG A 398 -42.35 35.01 4.50
CA ARG A 398 -41.61 36.28 4.39
C ARG A 398 -41.74 37.25 5.57
N SER A 399 -42.21 36.82 6.74
CA SER A 399 -42.38 37.75 7.89
C SER A 399 -41.87 37.27 9.25
N VAL A 400 -41.24 36.10 9.35
CA VAL A 400 -40.53 35.72 10.60
C VAL A 400 -39.06 36.08 10.43
N GLY A 401 -38.77 37.32 10.80
CA GLY A 401 -37.60 38.09 10.39
C GLY A 401 -36.23 37.44 10.60
N ASP A 402 -35.31 37.88 9.74
CA ASP A 402 -33.91 37.48 9.62
C ASP A 402 -33.13 37.40 10.94
N ARG A 403 -33.58 38.11 11.98
CA ARG A 403 -32.99 38.03 13.33
C ARG A 403 -33.22 36.68 14.02
N LYS A 404 -34.39 36.05 13.83
CA LYS A 404 -34.65 34.71 14.38
C LYS A 404 -33.88 33.65 13.60
N LEU A 405 -33.81 33.78 12.28
CA LEU A 405 -33.03 32.89 11.42
C LEU A 405 -31.53 32.99 11.73
N ASN A 406 -30.99 34.20 11.92
CA ASN A 406 -29.59 34.39 12.28
C ASN A 406 -29.27 33.90 13.69
N ARG A 407 -30.16 34.08 14.67
CA ARG A 407 -29.99 33.47 16.00
C ARG A 407 -30.03 31.95 15.95
N TYR A 408 -30.90 31.38 15.11
CA TYR A 408 -30.95 29.94 14.93
C TYR A 408 -29.68 29.41 14.25
N ARG A 409 -29.16 30.13 13.24
CA ARG A 409 -27.88 29.81 12.59
C ARG A 409 -26.70 29.93 13.55
N GLU A 410 -26.65 30.96 14.39
CA GLU A 410 -25.62 31.10 15.43
C GLU A 410 -25.72 30.02 16.49
N GLN A 411 -26.92 29.64 16.91
CA GLN A 411 -27.12 28.56 17.88
C GLN A 411 -26.76 27.20 17.30
N VAL A 412 -27.13 26.92 16.04
CA VAL A 412 -26.71 25.70 15.34
C VAL A 412 -25.20 25.69 15.13
N PHE A 413 -24.58 26.83 14.83
CA PHE A 413 -23.13 26.94 14.68
C PHE A 413 -22.39 26.78 16.01
N LEU A 414 -22.88 27.35 17.10
CA LEU A 414 -22.33 27.15 18.45
C LEU A 414 -22.53 25.72 18.95
N TRP A 415 -23.67 25.11 18.64
CA TRP A 415 -23.95 23.71 18.93
C TRP A 415 -23.04 22.78 18.11
N PHE A 416 -22.85 23.05 16.81
CA PHE A 416 -21.87 22.34 15.98
C PHE A 416 -20.44 22.56 16.48
N LYS A 417 -20.08 23.76 16.90
CA LYS A 417 -18.76 24.08 17.46
C LYS A 417 -18.54 23.32 18.77
N GLN A 418 -19.54 23.25 19.65
CA GLN A 418 -19.46 22.48 20.89
C GLN A 418 -19.43 20.98 20.66
N ILE A 419 -20.20 20.45 19.70
CA ILE A 419 -20.10 19.04 19.26
C ILE A 419 -18.72 18.78 18.68
N CYS A 420 -18.23 19.64 17.79
CA CYS A 420 -16.88 19.55 17.28
C CYS A 420 -15.85 19.61 18.43
N GLU A 421 -15.92 20.53 19.38
CA GLU A 421 -14.95 20.61 20.48
C GLU A 421 -15.03 19.41 21.46
N ILE A 422 -16.22 18.82 21.66
CA ILE A 422 -16.43 17.64 22.52
C ILE A 422 -16.03 16.33 21.81
N PHE A 423 -16.21 16.24 20.49
CA PHE A 423 -15.89 15.04 19.69
C PHE A 423 -14.54 15.13 18.93
N ILE A 424 -13.89 16.31 18.89
CA ILE A 424 -12.50 16.55 18.42
C ILE A 424 -11.49 16.38 19.57
N LEU A 425 -11.95 16.07 20.79
CA LEU A 425 -11.04 15.46 21.75
C LEU A 425 -10.48 14.18 21.10
N PRO A 426 -9.15 14.07 20.91
CA PRO A 426 -8.58 12.81 20.48
C PRO A 426 -9.11 11.76 21.44
N ILE A 427 -9.42 10.56 20.95
CA ILE A 427 -9.57 9.40 21.82
C ILE A 427 -8.18 9.22 22.47
N ILE A 428 -7.94 9.96 23.56
CA ILE A 428 -6.70 9.94 24.31
C ILE A 428 -6.77 8.61 25.07
N ASN A 429 -5.97 7.67 24.57
CA ASN A 429 -5.51 6.49 25.30
C ASN A 429 -6.61 5.59 25.84
N THR A 430 -7.40 4.96 24.96
CA THR A 430 -7.67 3.54 25.24
C THR A 430 -6.36 2.78 25.04
N SER A 431 -6.07 1.83 25.93
CA SER A 431 -4.79 1.13 26.13
C SER A 431 -4.30 0.26 24.96
N THR A 432 -4.78 0.50 23.74
CA THR A 432 -4.40 -0.19 22.51
C THR A 432 -3.45 0.65 21.65
N LYS A 433 -2.60 1.50 22.27
CA LYS A 433 -1.47 2.09 21.54
C LYS A 433 -0.52 0.96 21.20
N ILE A 434 -0.66 0.40 19.99
CA ILE A 434 0.43 -0.32 19.34
C ILE A 434 1.63 0.62 19.43
N ASN A 435 2.70 0.16 20.05
CA ASN A 435 3.88 0.97 20.24
C ASN A 435 4.39 1.40 18.86
N ASN A 436 4.37 2.70 18.55
CA ASN A 436 4.85 3.20 17.25
C ASN A 436 6.28 2.74 16.98
N ASN A 437 7.10 2.54 18.03
CA ASN A 437 8.43 2.00 17.90
C ASN A 437 8.42 0.59 17.29
N LEU A 438 7.44 -0.24 17.65
CA LEU A 438 7.27 -1.58 17.07
C LEU A 438 6.91 -1.51 15.58
N LEU A 439 6.07 -0.55 15.17
CA LEU A 439 5.74 -0.34 13.77
C LEU A 439 6.96 0.11 12.98
N HIS A 440 7.71 1.09 13.51
CA HIS A 440 8.96 1.54 12.93
C HIS A 440 9.96 0.38 12.77
N GLU A 441 10.23 -0.39 13.82
CA GLU A 441 11.18 -1.51 13.79
C GLU A 441 10.80 -2.62 12.81
N ARG A 442 9.50 -2.91 12.64
CA ARG A 442 9.02 -4.05 11.84
C ARG A 442 8.74 -3.71 10.39
N LEU A 443 8.31 -2.48 10.08
CA LEU A 443 7.88 -2.08 8.73
C LEU A 443 8.90 -1.25 7.98
N ILE A 444 9.75 -0.49 8.70
CA ILE A 444 10.89 0.20 8.13
C ILE A 444 12.12 -0.46 8.72
N PRO A 445 12.70 -1.47 8.04
CA PRO A 445 13.87 -2.13 8.59
C PRO A 445 15.00 -1.10 8.64
N MET A 446 15.20 -0.48 9.81
CA MET A 446 16.33 0.40 10.10
C MET A 446 17.57 -0.47 10.29
N THR A 447 17.91 -1.26 9.27
CA THR A 447 18.94 -2.30 9.35
C THR A 447 20.26 -1.70 9.80
N ARG A 448 20.66 -0.56 9.22
CA ARG A 448 21.87 0.14 9.60
C ARG A 448 21.75 0.83 10.95
N GLY A 449 20.66 1.55 11.21
CA GLY A 449 20.50 2.32 12.44
C GLY A 449 20.43 1.44 13.69
N ILE A 450 19.63 0.36 13.63
CA ILE A 450 19.53 -0.64 14.69
C ILE A 450 20.87 -1.34 14.87
N PHE A 451 21.51 -1.80 13.79
CA PHE A 451 22.81 -2.46 13.89
C PHE A 451 23.88 -1.56 14.52
N ILE A 452 23.98 -0.30 14.09
CA ILE A 452 24.89 0.68 14.68
C ILE A 452 24.55 0.93 16.15
N ARG A 453 23.25 1.08 16.48
CA ARG A 453 22.82 1.28 17.86
C ARG A 453 23.18 0.09 18.74
N GLU A 454 22.93 -1.14 18.31
CA GLU A 454 23.29 -2.36 19.05
C GLU A 454 24.81 -2.50 19.24
N LEU A 455 25.61 -2.00 18.29
CA LEU A 455 27.07 -1.99 18.40
C LEU A 455 27.62 -0.85 19.29
N ILE A 456 26.92 0.28 19.40
CA ILE A 456 27.36 1.44 20.20
C ILE A 456 26.77 1.43 21.61
N ASP A 457 25.48 1.16 21.74
CA ASP A 457 24.73 1.25 22.98
C ASP A 457 24.98 0.01 23.83
N THR A 458 26.10 -0.01 24.53
CA THR A 458 26.48 -1.16 25.36
C THR A 458 25.78 -1.20 26.72
N GLN A 459 24.80 -0.34 26.98
CA GLN A 459 24.15 -0.25 28.29
C GLN A 459 23.42 -1.53 28.70
N HIS A 460 23.01 -2.36 27.74
CA HIS A 460 22.37 -3.65 27.98
C HIS A 460 23.37 -4.82 28.06
N TRP A 461 24.62 -4.63 27.62
CA TRP A 461 25.70 -5.59 27.84
C TRP A 461 26.31 -5.33 29.22
N THR A 462 26.48 -6.37 30.03
CA THR A 462 27.36 -6.22 31.20
C THR A 462 28.80 -5.99 30.70
N ARG A 463 29.62 -5.26 31.47
CA ARG A 463 31.02 -5.00 31.06
C ARG A 463 31.82 -6.28 30.76
N GLU A 464 31.41 -7.41 31.33
CA GLU A 464 32.01 -8.73 31.14
C GLU A 464 31.45 -9.50 29.92
N GLN A 465 30.44 -8.96 29.25
CA GLN A 465 29.71 -9.61 28.15
C GLN A 465 29.64 -8.76 26.88
N THR A 466 30.46 -7.70 26.77
CA THR A 466 30.47 -6.90 25.54
C THR A 466 31.09 -7.71 24.42
N PRO A 467 30.37 -8.00 23.31
CA PRO A 467 30.93 -8.80 22.22
C PRO A 467 32.11 -8.10 21.55
N ASP A 468 33.12 -8.86 21.14
CA ASP A 468 34.30 -8.36 20.41
C ASP A 468 33.94 -7.45 19.24
N LEU A 469 32.84 -7.78 18.54
CA LEU A 469 32.36 -6.99 17.40
C LEU A 469 31.93 -5.57 17.80
N ALA A 470 31.32 -5.40 18.98
CA ALA A 470 30.93 -4.08 19.49
C ALA A 470 32.16 -3.24 19.87
N LEU A 471 33.16 -3.87 20.48
CA LEU A 471 34.45 -3.22 20.79
C LEU A 471 35.19 -2.79 19.52
N LEU A 472 35.29 -3.68 18.53
CA LEU A 472 35.89 -3.40 17.22
C LEU A 472 35.16 -2.25 16.53
N TYR A 473 33.82 -2.28 16.53
CA TYR A 473 33.02 -1.21 15.93
C TYR A 473 33.21 0.12 16.65
N ARG A 474 33.34 0.11 17.97
CA ARG A 474 33.62 1.33 18.74
C ARG A 474 34.95 1.95 18.35
N ILE A 475 36.04 1.17 18.33
CA ILE A 475 37.35 1.66 17.88
C ILE A 475 37.25 2.18 16.44
N TYR A 476 36.57 1.44 15.56
CA TYR A 476 36.34 1.87 14.18
C TYR A 476 35.61 3.22 14.12
N SER A 477 34.58 3.44 14.95
CA SER A 477 33.79 4.66 14.97
C SER A 477 34.54 5.88 15.54
N GLU A 478 35.51 5.64 16.43
CA GLU A 478 36.38 6.67 17.01
C GLU A 478 37.61 6.98 16.14
N SER A 479 37.88 6.13 15.14
CA SER A 479 39.03 6.26 14.24
C SER A 479 38.75 7.19 13.05
N GLY A 480 39.83 7.62 12.37
CA GLY A 480 39.72 8.40 11.13
C GLY A 480 39.22 7.59 9.93
N THR A 481 39.00 8.27 8.79
CA THR A 481 38.49 7.63 7.56
C THR A 481 39.42 6.57 6.96
N LYS A 482 40.71 6.58 7.34
CA LYS A 482 41.72 5.60 6.94
C LYS A 482 42.43 5.13 8.19
N ILE A 483 42.34 3.84 8.48
CA ILE A 483 42.85 3.23 9.70
C ILE A 483 43.89 2.19 9.30
N PRO A 484 45.16 2.33 9.71
CA PRO A 484 46.15 1.26 9.56
C PRO A 484 45.67 0.03 10.33
N LEU A 485 45.74 -1.15 9.70
CA LEU A 485 45.24 -2.39 10.31
C LEU A 485 46.04 -2.76 11.57
N SER A 486 47.34 -2.46 11.61
CA SER A 486 48.20 -2.63 12.80
C SER A 486 47.67 -1.83 13.97
N ASP A 487 47.47 -0.53 13.77
CA ASP A 487 47.08 0.40 14.83
C ASP A 487 45.66 0.08 15.34
N TRP A 488 44.79 -0.37 14.44
CA TRP A 488 43.45 -0.82 14.80
C TRP A 488 43.48 -2.09 15.65
N PHE A 489 44.32 -3.06 15.28
CA PHE A 489 44.48 -4.32 16.00
C PHE A 489 45.15 -4.12 17.37
N ASP A 490 46.18 -3.28 17.43
CA ASP A 490 46.87 -2.93 18.69
C ASP A 490 45.89 -2.23 19.65
N SER A 491 45.07 -1.30 19.15
CA SER A 491 44.03 -0.63 19.94
C SER A 491 42.99 -1.62 20.47
N PHE A 492 42.63 -2.62 19.67
CA PHE A 492 41.71 -3.68 20.08
C PHE A 492 42.31 -4.61 21.13
N ALA A 493 43.56 -5.02 20.97
CA ALA A 493 44.28 -5.84 21.95
C ALA A 493 44.34 -5.15 23.33
N VAL A 494 44.67 -3.84 23.35
CA VAL A 494 44.70 -3.04 24.59
C VAL A 494 43.34 -3.00 25.29
N LEU A 495 42.24 -2.92 24.54
CA LEU A 495 40.89 -2.96 25.14
C LEU A 495 40.55 -4.33 25.73
N LEU A 496 40.96 -5.42 25.07
CA LEU A 496 40.74 -6.78 25.58
C LEU A 496 41.53 -7.04 26.88
N GLU A 497 42.81 -6.66 26.91
CA GLU A 497 43.65 -6.78 28.11
C GLU A 497 43.05 -5.99 29.29
N GLY A 498 42.51 -4.80 29.03
CA GLY A 498 41.82 -3.99 30.03
C GLY A 498 40.57 -4.66 30.63
N GLN A 499 39.88 -5.53 29.87
CA GLN A 499 38.72 -6.28 30.38
C GLN A 499 39.13 -7.44 31.28
N GLU A 500 40.20 -8.17 30.94
CA GLU A 500 40.69 -9.30 31.74
C GLU A 500 41.16 -8.87 33.14
N ILE A 501 41.77 -7.68 33.26
CA ILE A 501 42.21 -7.14 34.55
C ILE A 501 41.03 -6.91 35.50
N ILE A 502 39.90 -6.42 34.98
CA ILE A 502 38.70 -6.10 35.78
C ILE A 502 38.05 -7.38 36.34
N VAL A 503 38.09 -8.49 35.59
CA VAL A 503 37.56 -9.79 36.04
C VAL A 503 38.39 -10.32 37.20
N ASN A 504 39.72 -10.29 37.07
CA ASN A 504 40.64 -10.81 38.09
C ASN A 504 40.62 -10.03 39.42
N ASP A 505 40.33 -8.73 39.40
CA ASP A 505 40.24 -7.92 40.63
C ASP A 505 38.91 -8.10 41.38
N LYS A 506 37.81 -8.43 40.69
CA LYS A 506 36.54 -8.75 41.36
C LYS A 506 36.64 -10.02 42.19
N ASP A 507 37.30 -11.05 41.66
CA ASP A 507 37.49 -12.33 42.35
C ASP A 507 38.39 -12.19 43.60
N LYS A 508 39.29 -11.21 43.63
CA LYS A 508 40.12 -10.89 44.81
C LYS A 508 39.40 -10.10 45.89
N SER A 509 38.29 -9.42 45.56
CA SER A 509 37.53 -8.60 46.51
C SER A 509 36.41 -9.35 47.24
N ILE A 510 36.14 -10.60 46.84
CA ILE A 510 35.12 -11.48 47.42
C ILE A 510 35.74 -12.52 48.37
N LEU A 511 37.06 -12.64 48.40
CA LEU A 511 37.87 -13.36 49.40
C LEU A 511 38.30 -12.40 50.51
#